data_AF-A0A916ZJQ5-F1
#
_entry.id   AF-A0A916ZJQ5-F1
#
_cell.length_a   1.000
_cell.length_b   1.000
_cell.length_c   1.000
_cell.angle_alpha   90.00
_cell.angle_beta   90.00
_cell.angle_gamma   90.00
#
_symmetry.space_group_name_H-M   'P 1'
#
loop_
_entity.id
_entity.type
_entity.pdbx_description
1 polymer ?
#
loop_
_entity_poly.entity_id
_entity_poly.type
_entity_poly.pdbx_seq_one_letter_code
_entity_poly.pdbx_strand_id
1 'polypeptide(L)'
;MAVRPRAGLMDDETRRLVEADLAAVRPFTEIASRHGVGYVDVALVHHRMRPQPVAWPEAVPPELWNAAKAALRREDHRQTWIEMTFDPVPFDIDRAVLELWSAGGTSSRMAAEILDVPPGDLPALAGRLGIPFTRSDA
;
A
#
# COMPACT_ATOMS: atom_id res chain seq x y z
N MET A 1 19.81 -14.11 -11.98
CA MET A 1 19.48 -13.59 -10.64
C MET A 1 18.02 -13.15 -10.68
N ALA A 2 17.12 -13.86 -10.01
CA ALA A 2 15.70 -13.50 -9.98
C ALA A 2 15.49 -12.34 -9.00
N VAL A 3 15.07 -11.19 -9.52
CA VAL A 3 14.63 -10.04 -8.71
C VAL A 3 13.38 -10.51 -7.96
N ARG A 4 13.46 -10.62 -6.62
CA ARG A 4 12.25 -10.84 -5.82
C ARG A 4 11.40 -9.56 -5.92
N PRO A 5 10.13 -9.64 -6.33
CA PRO A 5 9.27 -8.47 -6.35
C PRO A 5 9.18 -7.87 -4.94
N ARG A 6 9.10 -6.54 -4.86
CA ARG A 6 8.78 -5.81 -3.62
C ARG A 6 7.56 -6.48 -2.99
N ALA A 7 7.63 -6.80 -1.70
CA ALA A 7 6.46 -7.20 -0.94
C ALA A 7 5.36 -6.14 -1.16
N GLY A 8 4.24 -6.53 -1.78
CA GLY A 8 3.09 -5.65 -2.02
C GLY A 8 2.88 -5.12 -3.45
N LEU A 9 3.67 -5.53 -4.45
CA LEU A 9 3.36 -5.21 -5.86
C LEU A 9 3.13 -6.49 -6.66
N MET A 10 1.86 -6.89 -6.72
CA MET A 10 1.34 -7.90 -7.64
C MET A 10 1.67 -7.46 -9.08
N ASP A 11 2.21 -8.37 -9.90
CA ASP A 11 2.48 -8.07 -11.31
C ASP A 11 1.15 -7.91 -12.10
N ASP A 12 1.23 -7.24 -13.26
CA ASP A 12 0.05 -6.88 -14.05
C ASP A 12 -0.71 -8.09 -14.60
N GLU A 13 -0.02 -9.21 -14.87
CA GLU A 13 -0.66 -10.44 -15.35
C GLU A 13 -1.48 -11.07 -14.23
N THR A 14 -0.87 -11.26 -13.06
CA THR A 14 -1.54 -11.75 -11.85
C THR A 14 -2.71 -10.85 -11.47
N ARG A 15 -2.56 -9.52 -11.57
CA ARG A 15 -3.64 -8.56 -11.31
C ARG A 15 -4.85 -8.78 -12.21
N ARG A 16 -4.66 -8.96 -13.52
CA ARG A 16 -5.77 -9.19 -14.46
C ARG A 16 -6.50 -10.50 -14.18
N LEU A 17 -5.77 -11.54 -13.78
CA LEU A 17 -6.37 -12.82 -13.39
C LEU A 17 -7.20 -12.69 -12.11
N VAL A 18 -6.70 -11.94 -11.13
CA VAL A 18 -7.43 -11.59 -9.91
C VAL A 18 -8.69 -10.76 -10.24
N GLU A 19 -8.59 -9.75 -11.11
CA GLU A 19 -9.72 -8.95 -11.57
C GLU A 19 -10.82 -9.82 -12.23
N ALA A 20 -10.43 -10.78 -13.07
CA ALA A 20 -11.36 -11.70 -13.72
C ALA A 20 -12.11 -12.58 -12.72
N ASP A 21 -11.41 -13.13 -11.72
CA ASP A 21 -12.04 -13.96 -10.68
C ASP A 21 -12.92 -13.14 -9.72
N LEU A 22 -12.52 -11.89 -9.42
CA LEU A 22 -13.33 -10.93 -8.66
C LEU A 22 -14.62 -10.58 -9.40
N ALA A 23 -14.54 -10.35 -10.72
CA ALA A 23 -15.72 -10.12 -11.56
C ALA A 23 -16.65 -11.34 -11.61
N ALA A 24 -16.09 -12.55 -11.45
CA ALA A 24 -16.85 -13.80 -11.31
C ALA A 24 -17.35 -14.07 -9.87
N VAL A 25 -17.14 -13.14 -8.93
CA VAL A 25 -17.60 -13.22 -7.53
C VAL A 25 -17.02 -14.43 -6.77
N ARG A 26 -15.79 -14.87 -7.10
CA ARG A 26 -15.13 -15.99 -6.43
C ARG A 26 -14.51 -15.60 -5.08
N PRO A 27 -14.65 -16.37 -3.98
CA PRO A 27 -14.07 -16.04 -2.68
C PRO A 27 -12.58 -15.62 -2.70
N PHE A 28 -12.20 -14.57 -1.96
CA PHE A 28 -10.83 -14.04 -1.97
C PHE A 28 -9.79 -15.08 -1.54
N THR A 29 -10.15 -16.02 -0.65
CA THR A 29 -9.27 -17.12 -0.23
C THR A 29 -9.01 -18.09 -1.38
N GLU A 30 -10.00 -18.36 -2.23
CA GLU A 30 -9.84 -19.15 -3.45
C GLU A 30 -8.96 -18.41 -4.46
N ILE A 31 -9.21 -17.11 -4.67
CA ILE A 31 -8.40 -16.27 -5.56
C ILE A 31 -6.94 -16.21 -5.09
N ALA A 32 -6.73 -15.94 -3.79
CA ALA A 32 -5.41 -15.88 -3.16
C ALA A 32 -4.65 -17.19 -3.34
N SER A 33 -5.29 -18.33 -3.05
CA SER A 33 -4.68 -19.64 -3.23
C SER A 33 -4.41 -19.97 -4.70
N ARG A 34 -5.30 -19.59 -5.62
CA ARG A 34 -5.22 -19.89 -7.05
C ARG A 34 -4.05 -19.15 -7.72
N HIS A 35 -3.84 -17.90 -7.34
CA HIS A 35 -2.83 -17.03 -7.95
C HIS A 35 -1.56 -16.88 -7.09
N GLY A 36 -1.50 -17.55 -5.92
CA GLY A 36 -0.35 -17.47 -5.03
C GLY A 36 -0.13 -16.07 -4.44
N VAL A 37 -1.21 -15.29 -4.27
CA VAL A 37 -1.16 -13.92 -3.74
C VAL A 37 -1.73 -13.83 -2.33
N GLY A 38 -1.43 -12.74 -1.63
CA GLY A 38 -2.00 -12.47 -0.32
C GLY A 38 -3.47 -12.06 -0.41
N TYR A 39 -4.23 -12.37 0.65
CA TYR A 39 -5.61 -11.91 0.80
C TYR A 39 -5.75 -10.38 0.72
N VAL A 40 -4.76 -9.66 1.28
CA VAL A 40 -4.67 -8.20 1.20
C VAL A 40 -4.54 -7.72 -0.24
N ASP A 41 -3.75 -8.42 -1.05
CA ASP A 41 -3.53 -8.05 -2.45
C ASP A 41 -4.82 -8.18 -3.26
N VAL A 42 -5.59 -9.24 -3.03
CA VAL A 42 -6.92 -9.43 -3.65
C VAL A 42 -7.89 -8.31 -3.25
N ALA A 43 -7.88 -7.92 -1.97
CA ALA A 43 -8.72 -6.83 -1.48
C ALA A 43 -8.38 -5.48 -2.11
N LEU A 44 -7.08 -5.19 -2.30
CA LEU A 44 -6.61 -3.98 -2.98
C LEU A 44 -7.06 -3.93 -4.44
N VAL A 45 -6.97 -5.06 -5.16
CA VAL A 45 -7.46 -5.15 -6.55
C VAL A 45 -8.97 -4.90 -6.60
N HIS A 46 -9.74 -5.55 -5.72
CA HIS A 46 -11.18 -5.31 -5.62
C HIS A 46 -11.54 -3.85 -5.37
N HIS A 47 -10.83 -3.16 -4.45
CA HIS A 47 -11.10 -1.75 -4.18
C HIS A 47 -10.93 -0.88 -5.43
N ARG A 48 -9.88 -1.15 -6.22
CA ARG A 48 -9.54 -0.42 -7.45
C ARG A 48 -10.51 -0.69 -8.60
N MET A 49 -11.19 -1.84 -8.61
CA MET A 49 -12.25 -2.13 -9.57
C MET A 49 -13.47 -1.23 -9.32
N ARG A 50 -13.66 -0.20 -10.15
CA ARG A 50 -14.87 0.65 -10.14
C ARG A 50 -15.76 0.34 -11.35
N PRO A 51 -17.09 0.14 -11.17
CA PRO A 51 -17.80 0.00 -9.89
C PRO A 51 -17.49 -1.34 -9.20
N GLN A 52 -17.52 -1.35 -7.87
CA GLN A 52 -17.29 -2.56 -7.07
C GLN A 52 -18.52 -3.49 -7.16
N PRO A 53 -18.35 -4.83 -7.24
CA PRO A 53 -19.45 -5.77 -7.14
C PRO A 53 -20.16 -5.70 -5.77
N VAL A 54 -21.50 -5.73 -5.78
CA VAL A 54 -22.36 -5.36 -4.63
C VAL A 54 -22.50 -6.44 -3.55
N ALA A 55 -22.27 -7.72 -3.87
CA ALA A 55 -22.54 -8.81 -2.96
C ALA A 55 -21.38 -9.81 -2.91
N TRP A 56 -20.97 -10.18 -1.70
CA TRP A 56 -19.98 -11.21 -1.45
C TRP A 56 -20.48 -12.21 -0.40
N PRO A 57 -20.36 -13.52 -0.62
CA PRO A 57 -20.74 -14.50 0.39
C PRO A 57 -19.76 -14.48 1.58
N GLU A 58 -20.29 -14.62 2.80
CA GLU A 58 -19.59 -14.60 4.10
C GLU A 58 -18.57 -15.76 4.32
N ALA A 59 -17.92 -16.25 3.27
CA ALA A 59 -17.00 -17.39 3.32
C ALA A 59 -15.58 -17.03 3.81
N VAL A 60 -15.27 -15.75 4.00
CA VAL A 60 -13.97 -15.33 4.55
C VAL A 60 -14.08 -15.21 6.08
N PRO A 61 -13.17 -15.84 6.84
CA PRO A 61 -13.07 -15.63 8.28
C PRO A 61 -13.05 -14.13 8.64
N PRO A 62 -13.88 -13.67 9.59
CA PRO A 62 -13.99 -12.26 9.97
C PRO A 62 -12.65 -11.60 10.29
N GLU A 63 -11.71 -12.33 10.85
CA GLU A 63 -10.38 -11.86 11.24
C GLU A 63 -9.56 -11.45 10.01
N LEU A 64 -9.57 -12.29 8.96
CA LEU A 64 -8.88 -12.01 7.70
C LEU A 64 -9.54 -10.85 6.96
N TRP A 65 -10.87 -10.78 6.97
CA TRP A 65 -11.60 -9.66 6.38
C TRP A 65 -11.31 -8.34 7.09
N ASN A 66 -11.26 -8.37 8.43
CA ASN A 66 -10.92 -7.19 9.23
C ASN A 66 -9.48 -6.72 8.96
N ALA A 67 -8.53 -7.64 8.81
CA ALA A 67 -7.14 -7.30 8.45
C ALA A 67 -7.06 -6.62 7.06
N ALA A 68 -7.77 -7.14 6.06
CA ALA A 68 -7.82 -6.49 4.74
C ALA A 68 -8.51 -5.12 4.78
N LYS A 69 -9.63 -4.98 5.49
CA LYS A 69 -10.29 -3.67 5.66
C LYS A 69 -9.36 -2.66 6.33
N ALA A 70 -8.56 -3.08 7.31
CA ALA A 70 -7.57 -2.20 7.94
C ALA A 70 -6.45 -1.82 6.97
N ALA A 71 -5.98 -2.75 6.13
CA ALA A 71 -5.00 -2.46 5.09
C ALA A 71 -5.56 -1.48 4.03
N LEU A 72 -6.78 -1.71 3.55
CA LEU A 72 -7.47 -0.82 2.61
C LEU A 72 -7.62 0.59 3.16
N ARG A 73 -8.06 0.74 4.41
CA ARG A 73 -8.17 2.06 5.05
C ARG A 73 -6.83 2.79 5.14
N ARG A 74 -5.74 2.06 5.38
CA ARG A 74 -4.39 2.65 5.40
C ARG A 74 -3.95 3.11 4.01
N GLU A 75 -4.22 2.32 2.98
CA GLU A 75 -3.94 2.71 1.59
C GLU A 75 -4.77 3.93 1.17
N ASP A 76 -6.08 3.94 1.46
CA ASP A 76 -6.96 5.08 1.17
C ASP A 76 -6.49 6.36 1.89
N HIS A 77 -6.12 6.23 3.17
CA HIS A 77 -5.58 7.33 3.95
C HIS A 77 -4.26 7.85 3.35
N ARG A 78 -3.35 6.93 2.99
CA ARG A 78 -2.08 7.26 2.36
C ARG A 78 -2.28 8.00 1.05
N GLN A 79 -3.12 7.47 0.15
CA GLN A 79 -3.38 8.07 -1.15
C GLN A 79 -4.00 9.46 -0.99
N THR A 80 -5.02 9.58 -0.12
CA THR A 80 -5.66 10.87 0.18
C THR A 80 -4.64 11.89 0.70
N TRP A 81 -3.77 11.48 1.63
CA TRP A 81 -2.74 12.37 2.17
C TRP A 81 -1.77 12.82 1.08
N ILE A 82 -1.33 11.93 0.18
CA ILE A 82 -0.44 12.26 -0.94
C ILE A 82 -1.10 13.28 -1.87
N GLU A 83 -2.34 13.02 -2.29
CA GLU A 83 -3.10 13.89 -3.20
C GLU A 83 -3.36 15.28 -2.58
N MET A 84 -3.57 15.34 -1.26
CA MET A 84 -3.77 16.61 -0.56
C MET A 84 -2.46 17.38 -0.28
N THR A 85 -1.34 16.66 -0.16
CA THR A 85 -0.05 17.25 0.24
C THR A 85 0.76 17.70 -0.96
N PHE A 86 0.66 17.00 -2.08
CA PHE A 86 1.44 17.27 -3.27
C PHE A 86 0.56 17.60 -4.46
N ASP A 87 0.75 18.80 -5.01
CA ASP A 87 0.17 19.22 -6.27
C ASP A 87 1.27 19.84 -7.16
N PRO A 88 1.75 19.13 -8.20
CA PRO A 88 1.32 17.81 -8.67
C PRO A 88 1.84 16.63 -7.80
N VAL A 89 1.21 15.46 -7.92
CA VAL A 89 1.67 14.22 -7.28
C VAL A 89 3.07 13.85 -7.81
N PRO A 90 4.07 13.63 -6.95
CA PRO A 90 5.44 13.33 -7.36
C PRO A 90 5.57 11.92 -7.94
N PHE A 91 6.47 11.77 -8.91
CA PHE A 91 6.81 10.46 -9.47
C PHE A 91 7.49 9.54 -8.45
N ASP A 92 8.38 10.09 -7.61
CA ASP A 92 9.03 9.38 -6.52
C ASP A 92 8.45 9.85 -5.18
N ILE A 93 7.37 9.20 -4.77
CA ILE A 93 6.64 9.49 -3.52
C ILE A 93 7.56 9.27 -2.31
N ASP A 94 8.37 8.20 -2.33
CA ASP A 94 9.25 7.86 -1.20
C ASP A 94 10.24 9.01 -0.95
N ARG A 95 10.89 9.48 -2.01
CA ARG A 95 11.80 10.64 -1.95
C ARG A 95 11.09 11.91 -1.51
N ALA A 96 9.94 12.23 -2.10
CA ALA A 96 9.20 13.46 -1.81
C ALA A 96 8.74 13.53 -0.35
N VAL A 97 8.25 12.41 0.21
CA VAL A 97 7.85 12.32 1.62
C VAL A 97 9.06 12.51 2.54
N LEU A 98 10.21 11.92 2.22
CA LEU A 98 11.42 12.06 3.02
C LEU A 98 12.02 13.48 2.95
N GLU A 99 11.96 14.14 1.80
CA GLU A 99 12.36 15.55 1.65
C GLU A 99 11.42 16.49 2.45
N LEU A 100 10.10 16.24 2.39
CA LEU A 100 9.14 17.00 3.20
C LEU A 100 9.37 16.77 4.70
N TRP A 101 9.64 15.53 5.11
CA TRP A 101 9.95 15.18 6.49
C TRP A 101 11.26 15.81 6.97
N SER A 102 12.32 15.76 6.17
CA SER A 102 13.64 16.29 6.52
C SER A 102 13.61 17.81 6.66
N ALA A 103 12.79 18.49 5.86
CA ALA A 103 12.53 19.93 5.93
C ALA A 103 11.60 20.36 7.07
N GLY A 104 11.05 19.41 7.85
CA GLY A 104 10.12 19.70 8.94
C GLY A 104 8.67 19.94 8.49
N GLY A 105 8.35 19.72 7.21
CA GLY A 105 7.00 19.89 6.65
C GLY A 105 6.01 18.79 7.07
N THR A 106 6.48 17.69 7.64
CA THR A 106 5.63 16.66 8.25
C THR A 106 6.29 16.02 9.48
N SER A 107 5.50 15.31 10.30
CA SER A 107 5.98 14.61 11.49
C SER A 107 6.63 13.26 11.14
N SER A 108 7.54 12.77 11.98
CA SER A 108 8.14 11.43 11.82
C SER A 108 7.09 10.32 11.86
N ARG A 109 6.03 10.49 12.67
CA ARG A 109 4.91 9.54 12.71
C ARG A 109 4.19 9.47 11.36
N MET A 110 3.84 10.62 10.80
CA MET A 110 3.12 10.68 9.53
C MET A 110 4.00 10.17 8.37
N ALA A 111 5.27 10.60 8.30
CA ALA A 111 6.20 10.13 7.27
C ALA A 111 6.37 8.60 7.33
N ALA A 112 6.56 8.05 8.53
CA ALA A 112 6.67 6.61 8.75
C ALA A 112 5.40 5.84 8.33
N GLU A 113 4.22 6.38 8.66
CA GLU A 113 2.93 5.81 8.27
C GLU A 113 2.77 5.78 6.74
N ILE A 114 3.05 6.89 6.06
CA ILE A 114 2.91 7.01 4.60
C ILE A 114 3.93 6.12 3.86
N LEU A 115 5.14 5.96 4.39
CA LEU A 115 6.19 5.12 3.81
C LEU A 115 6.07 3.64 4.20
N ASP A 116 5.15 3.29 5.10
CA ASP A 116 4.98 1.95 5.69
C ASP A 116 6.28 1.40 6.30
N VAL A 117 6.94 2.22 7.11
CA VAL A 117 8.21 1.89 7.80
C VAL A 117 8.16 2.26 9.28
N PRO A 118 8.96 1.63 10.15
CA PRO A 118 9.16 2.11 11.51
C PRO A 118 9.70 3.55 11.54
N PRO A 119 9.24 4.42 12.46
CA PRO A 119 9.73 5.80 12.56
C PRO A 119 11.26 5.93 12.72
N GLY A 120 11.89 4.98 13.43
CA GLY A 120 13.34 4.93 13.62
C GLY A 120 14.14 4.64 12.34
N ASP A 121 13.49 4.18 11.28
CA ASP A 121 14.16 3.82 10.02
C ASP A 121 14.22 5.00 9.03
N LEU A 122 13.49 6.10 9.29
CA LEU A 122 13.48 7.29 8.43
C LEU A 122 14.88 7.90 8.20
N PRO A 123 15.76 8.04 9.21
CA PRO A 123 17.13 8.50 9.01
C PRO A 123 17.93 7.61 8.04
N ALA A 124 17.81 6.29 8.17
CA ALA A 124 18.50 5.34 7.31
C ALA A 124 17.97 5.35 5.87
N LEU A 125 16.65 5.54 5.70
CA LEU A 125 16.02 5.74 4.40
C LEU A 125 16.49 7.04 3.72
N ALA A 126 16.47 8.16 4.44
CA ALA A 126 16.96 9.44 3.93
C ALA A 126 18.44 9.36 3.52
N GLY A 127 19.28 8.72 4.34
CA GLY A 127 20.69 8.49 4.04
C GLY A 127 20.90 7.69 2.75
N ARG A 128 20.11 6.64 2.51
CA ARG A 128 20.18 5.85 1.27
C ARG A 128 19.81 6.64 0.02
N LEU A 129 18.93 7.63 0.13
CA LEU A 129 18.49 8.49 -0.98
C LEU A 129 19.31 9.78 -1.12
N GLY A 130 20.33 9.97 -0.27
CA GLY A 130 21.17 11.17 -0.25
C GLY A 130 20.40 12.43 0.18
N ILE A 131 19.34 12.28 0.98
CA ILE A 131 18.52 13.39 1.47
C ILE A 131 19.14 13.89 2.78
N PRO A 132 19.68 15.12 2.82
CA PRO A 132 20.21 15.68 4.04
C PRO A 132 19.05 15.95 5.02
N PHE A 133 19.26 15.61 6.28
CA PHE A 133 18.31 15.91 7.36
C PHE A 133 19.07 16.38 8.60
N THR A 134 18.47 17.31 9.35
CA THR A 134 19.05 17.92 10.56
C THR A 134 18.19 17.68 11.81
N ARG A 135 17.28 16.71 11.77
CA ARG A 135 16.38 16.37 12.88
C ARG A 135 17.07 15.42 13.87
N SER A 136 16.91 15.70 15.16
CA SER A 136 17.52 14.94 16.26
C SER A 136 16.52 14.03 16.98
N ASP A 137 15.38 13.74 16.35
CA ASP A 137 14.23 13.03 16.92
C ASP A 137 14.45 11.49 16.96
N ALA A 138 15.69 11.03 17.19
CA ALA A 138 16.04 9.61 17.32
C ALA A 138 15.67 9.05 18.70
#